data_AF-A0A2W4NA91-F1
#
_entry.id   AF-A0A2W4NA91-F1
#
_cell.length_a   1.000
_cell.length_b   1.000
_cell.length_c   1.000
_cell.angle_alpha   90.00
_cell.angle_beta   90.00
_cell.angle_gamma   90.00
#
_symmetry.space_group_name_H-M   'P 1'
#
loop_
_entity.id
_entity.type
_entity.pdbx_description
1 polymer ?
#
loop_
_entity_poly.entity_id
_entity_poly.type
_entity_poly.pdbx_seq_one_letter_code
_entity_poly.pdbx_strand_id
1 'polypeptide(L)'
;PPTRPILGPKMRKPRGRALEIEERVLADLGVTEPMLEALGRSAPGARRDLVVPVRDLVLTPLVPDRLVLEFSLPAGSYATVLVRELTRKDSTAFAG
;
A
#
# COMPACT_ATOMS: atom_id res chain seq x y z
N PRO A 1 9.91 -3.84 10.04
CA PRO A 1 8.45 -3.74 9.75
C PRO A 1 8.11 -4.64 8.55
N PRO A 2 6.89 -5.18 8.46
CA PRO A 2 6.46 -5.93 7.28
C PRO A 2 6.38 -5.00 6.07
N THR A 3 6.76 -5.50 4.90
CA THR A 3 6.76 -4.74 3.65
C THR A 3 6.11 -5.54 2.53
N ARG A 4 5.49 -4.85 1.58
CA ARG A 4 5.01 -5.41 0.32
C ARG A 4 6.02 -5.21 -0.81
N PRO A 5 6.01 -6.08 -1.82
CA PRO A 5 6.82 -5.90 -3.01
C PRO A 5 6.27 -4.78 -3.89
N ILE A 6 7.16 -3.95 -4.41
CA ILE A 6 6.99 -3.27 -5.68
C ILE A 6 7.88 -4.04 -6.66
N LEU A 7 7.25 -4.75 -7.61
CA LEU A 7 7.94 -5.72 -8.45
C LEU A 7 8.99 -5.07 -9.35
N GLY A 8 10.12 -5.75 -9.50
CA GLY A 8 11.21 -5.36 -10.37
C GLY A 8 12.50 -6.12 -10.06
N PRO A 9 13.49 -6.08 -10.97
CA PRO A 9 14.63 -7.01 -10.97
C PRO A 9 15.64 -6.75 -9.85
N LYS A 10 15.64 -5.54 -9.28
CA LYS A 10 16.52 -5.16 -8.17
C LYS A 10 15.81 -5.20 -6.81
N MET A 11 14.57 -5.68 -6.76
CA MET A 11 13.85 -5.81 -5.52
C MET A 11 14.53 -6.83 -4.60
N ARG A 12 14.76 -6.45 -3.34
CA ARG A 12 15.20 -7.40 -2.32
C ARG A 12 14.11 -8.45 -2.06
N LYS A 13 14.40 -9.72 -2.35
CA LYS A 13 13.51 -10.85 -2.05
C LYS A 13 13.35 -11.03 -0.53
N PRO A 14 12.13 -11.36 -0.05
CA PRO A 14 11.91 -11.72 1.33
C PRO A 14 12.42 -13.15 1.59
N ARG A 15 12.20 -13.67 2.81
CA ARG A 15 12.56 -15.05 3.18
C ARG A 15 11.39 -15.74 3.88
N GLY A 16 11.45 -17.08 3.93
CA GLY A 16 10.45 -17.91 4.62
C GLY A 16 9.04 -17.70 4.07
N ARG A 17 8.05 -17.64 4.96
CA ARG A 17 6.63 -17.57 4.59
C ARG A 17 6.28 -16.39 3.67
N ALA A 18 6.95 -15.25 3.81
CA ALA A 18 6.70 -14.11 2.93
C ALA A 18 7.16 -14.37 1.49
N LEU A 19 8.26 -15.13 1.31
CA LEU A 19 8.71 -15.56 -0.01
C LEU A 19 7.69 -16.49 -0.65
N GLU A 20 7.22 -17.50 0.08
CA GLU A 20 6.20 -18.44 -0.41
C GLU A 20 4.92 -17.74 -0.87
N ILE A 21 4.47 -16.72 -0.12
CA ILE A 21 3.28 -15.94 -0.47
C ILE A 21 3.53 -15.11 -1.73
N GLU A 22 4.67 -14.40 -1.80
CA GLU A 22 5.00 -13.56 -2.95
C GLU A 22 5.19 -14.41 -4.22
N GLU A 23 5.92 -15.53 -4.15
CA GLU A 23 6.13 -16.44 -5.28
C GLU A 23 4.84 -17.09 -5.76
N ARG A 24 3.95 -17.50 -4.84
CA ARG A 24 2.63 -18.04 -5.21
C ARG A 24 1.80 -17.00 -5.98
N VAL A 25 1.75 -15.76 -5.50
CA VAL A 25 1.00 -14.69 -6.19
C VAL A 25 1.58 -14.42 -7.58
N LEU A 26 2.91 -14.42 -7.73
CA LEU A 26 3.55 -14.27 -9.04
C LEU A 26 3.22 -15.44 -9.97
N ALA A 27 3.25 -16.67 -9.46
CA ALA A 27 2.87 -17.86 -10.22
C ALA A 27 1.40 -17.82 -10.66
N ASP A 28 0.48 -17.45 -9.75
CA ASP A 28 -0.95 -17.31 -10.04
C ASP A 28 -1.23 -16.24 -11.12
N LEU A 29 -0.39 -15.20 -11.17
CA LEU A 29 -0.44 -14.14 -12.19
C LEU A 29 0.35 -14.46 -13.46
N GLY A 30 1.03 -15.61 -13.53
CA GLY A 30 1.90 -15.99 -14.66
C GLY A 30 3.12 -15.08 -14.84
N VAL A 31 3.53 -14.35 -13.80
CA VAL A 31 4.68 -13.44 -13.84
C VAL A 31 5.96 -14.24 -13.63
N THR A 32 6.86 -14.17 -14.60
CA THR A 32 8.13 -14.90 -14.58
C THR A 32 9.31 -13.96 -14.27
N GLU A 33 10.43 -14.52 -13.79
CA GLU A 33 11.64 -13.74 -13.52
C GLU A 33 12.16 -12.99 -14.79
N PRO A 34 12.18 -13.57 -16.00
CA PRO A 34 12.55 -12.84 -17.22
C PRO A 34 11.67 -11.61 -17.50
N MET A 35 10.37 -11.66 -17.16
CA MET A 35 9.48 -10.50 -17.29
C MET A 35 9.87 -9.38 -16.33
N LEU A 36 10.31 -9.72 -15.12
CA LEU A 36 10.83 -8.75 -14.15
C LEU A 36 12.17 -8.18 -14.62
N GLU A 37 13.09 -9.02 -15.12
CA GLU A 37 14.37 -8.58 -15.69
C GLU A 37 14.20 -7.60 -16.86
N ALA A 38 13.21 -7.83 -17.72
CA ALA A 38 12.90 -6.95 -18.85
C ALA A 38 12.53 -5.52 -18.43
N LEU A 39 12.07 -5.30 -17.19
CA LEU A 39 11.79 -3.95 -16.67
C LEU A 39 13.06 -3.11 -16.45
N GLY A 40 14.21 -3.77 -16.25
CA GLY A 40 15.52 -3.15 -16.14
C GLY A 40 15.57 -1.95 -15.20
N ARG A 41 16.01 -0.81 -15.73
CA ARG A 41 16.13 0.46 -14.96
C ARG A 41 14.85 1.28 -14.94
N SER A 42 13.87 0.96 -15.79
CA SER A 42 12.60 1.70 -15.89
C SER A 42 11.69 1.39 -14.70
N ALA A 43 11.71 0.16 -14.20
CA ALA A 43 11.05 -0.23 -12.96
C ALA A 43 11.94 -1.21 -12.18
N PRO A 44 12.94 -0.71 -11.42
CA PRO A 44 13.90 -1.56 -10.72
C PRO A 44 13.28 -2.37 -9.57
N GLY A 45 12.08 -2.02 -9.12
CA GLY A 45 11.42 -2.63 -7.97
C GLY A 45 11.93 -2.07 -6.64
N ALA A 46 11.14 -2.25 -5.59
CA ALA A 46 11.41 -1.74 -4.25
C ALA A 46 10.60 -2.52 -3.19
N ARG A 47 10.80 -2.18 -1.92
CA ARG A 47 9.94 -2.62 -0.81
C ARG A 47 9.18 -1.42 -0.28
N ARG A 48 7.88 -1.58 -0.08
CA ARG A 48 7.02 -0.54 0.50
C ARG A 48 6.47 -1.02 1.82
N ASP A 49 6.38 -0.15 2.82
CA ASP A 49 5.80 -0.51 4.10
C ASP A 49 4.37 -1.03 3.92
N LEU A 50 4.06 -2.14 4.59
CA LEU A 50 2.76 -2.78 4.53
C LEU A 50 1.68 -1.96 5.24
N VAL A 51 2.08 -1.23 6.28
CA VAL A 51 1.20 -0.46 7.17
C VAL A 51 1.63 0.99 7.11
N VAL A 52 0.67 1.89 6.91
CA VAL A 52 0.91 3.33 6.94
C VAL A 52 0.70 3.82 8.38
N PRO A 53 1.72 4.37 9.06
CA PRO A 53 1.55 4.96 10.38
C PRO A 53 0.79 6.29 10.24
N VAL A 54 -0.38 6.38 10.87
CA VAL A 54 -1.12 7.64 11.04
C VAL A 54 -0.61 8.31 12.30
N ARG A 55 -0.20 9.57 12.20
CA ARG A 55 0.28 10.36 13.34
C ARG A 55 -0.65 11.54 13.60
N ASP A 56 -0.62 12.04 14.83
CA ASP A 56 -1.32 13.26 15.23
C ASP A 56 -2.84 13.22 14.91
N LEU A 57 -3.44 12.04 15.03
CA LEU A 57 -4.84 11.82 14.67
C LEU A 57 -5.77 12.50 15.66
N VAL A 58 -6.54 13.47 15.18
CA VAL A 58 -7.61 14.15 15.93
C VAL A 58 -8.94 13.97 15.18
N LEU A 59 -9.99 13.68 15.94
CA LEU A 59 -11.36 13.54 15.45
C LEU A 59 -12.24 14.59 16.15
N THR A 60 -12.81 15.50 15.37
CA THR A 60 -13.68 16.56 15.89
C THR A 60 -15.09 16.38 15.32
N PRO A 61 -16.09 15.97 16.13
CA PRO A 61 -17.48 15.89 15.68
C PRO A 61 -18.05 17.30 15.44
N LEU A 62 -18.83 17.48 14.37
CA LEU A 62 -19.45 18.78 14.05
C LEU A 62 -20.97 18.76 14.28
N VAL A 63 -21.65 17.78 13.68
CA VAL A 63 -23.09 17.51 13.77
C VAL A 63 -23.28 15.99 13.67
N PRO A 64 -24.47 15.42 13.92
CA PRO A 64 -24.71 14.00 13.67
C PRO A 64 -24.21 13.59 12.27
N ASP A 65 -23.49 12.47 12.22
CA ASP A 65 -22.91 11.88 11.00
C ASP A 65 -21.86 12.74 10.26
N ARG A 66 -21.31 13.80 10.89
CA ARG A 66 -20.21 14.59 10.32
C ARG A 66 -19.08 14.77 11.33
N LEU A 67 -17.85 14.61 10.84
CA LEU A 67 -16.63 14.78 11.62
C LEU A 67 -15.54 15.42 10.76
N VAL A 68 -14.61 16.11 11.42
CA VAL A 68 -13.35 16.60 10.86
C VAL A 68 -12.23 15.68 11.33
N LEU A 69 -11.36 15.30 10.38
CA LEU A 69 -10.14 14.53 10.64
C LEU A 69 -8.92 15.41 10.42
N GLU A 70 -8.03 15.42 11.39
CA GLU A 70 -6.69 15.99 11.25
C GLU A 70 -5.68 14.88 11.53
N PHE A 71 -4.68 14.72 10.67
CA PHE A 71 -3.66 13.69 10.80
C PHE A 71 -2.47 13.97 9.88
N SER A 72 -1.32 13.41 10.23
CA SER A 72 -0.09 13.43 9.44
C SER A 72 0.18 12.05 8.83
N LEU A 73 0.57 12.01 7.56
CA LEU A 73 0.98 10.78 6.87
C LEU A 73 2.40 10.88 6.31
N PRO A 74 3.16 9.77 6.22
CA PRO A 74 4.41 9.74 5.48
C PRO A 74 4.21 10.07 4.00
N ALA A 75 5.23 10.69 3.40
CA ALA A 75 5.25 10.97 1.97
C ALA A 75 4.92 9.72 1.13
N GLY A 76 4.13 9.91 0.07
CA GLY A 76 3.68 8.83 -0.81
C GLY A 76 2.52 7.99 -0.27
N SER A 77 2.00 8.29 0.93
CA SER A 77 0.76 7.71 1.46
C SER A 77 -0.47 8.51 1.02
N TYR A 78 -1.64 7.88 1.06
CA TYR A 78 -2.89 8.50 0.61
C TYR A 78 -3.88 8.61 1.77
N ALA A 79 -4.41 9.82 2.00
CA ALA A 79 -5.47 10.08 2.98
C ALA A 79 -6.73 9.23 2.75
N THR A 80 -7.05 8.95 1.49
CA THR A 80 -8.19 8.13 1.08
C THR A 80 -8.17 6.71 1.66
N VAL A 81 -6.98 6.15 1.91
CA VAL A 81 -6.85 4.84 2.55
C VAL A 81 -7.36 4.88 3.99
N LEU A 82 -6.98 5.90 4.78
CA LEU A 82 -7.47 6.07 6.14
C LEU A 82 -8.98 6.29 6.18
N VAL A 83 -9.49 7.13 5.28
CA VAL A 83 -10.93 7.40 5.18
C VAL A 83 -11.71 6.14 4.81
N ARG A 84 -11.19 5.30 3.90
CA ARG A 84 -11.80 3.99 3.57
C ARG A 84 -11.87 3.10 4.80
N GLU A 85 -10.81 3.02 5.60
CA GLU A 85 -10.82 2.18 6.82
C GLU A 85 -11.82 2.68 7.87
N LEU A 86 -11.98 4.01 8.02
CA LEU A 86 -12.95 4.59 8.97
C LEU A 86 -14.40 4.41 8.51
N THR A 87 -14.67 4.60 7.22
CA THR A 87 -16.02 4.53 6.66
C THR A 87 -16.43 3.11 6.26
N ARG A 88 -15.46 2.19 6.11
CA ARG A 88 -15.59 0.86 5.48
C ARG A 88 -16.22 0.91 4.08
N LYS A 89 -16.12 2.05 3.41
CA LYS A 89 -16.62 2.28 2.04
C LYS A 89 -15.46 2.68 1.15
N ASP A 90 -15.48 2.23 -0.10
CA ASP A 90 -14.47 2.62 -1.06
C ASP A 90 -14.49 4.14 -1.31
N SER A 91 -13.30 4.71 -1.51
CA SER A 91 -13.09 6.16 -1.56
C SER A 91 -13.64 6.83 -2.83
N THR A 92 -14.29 6.09 -3.73
CA THR A 92 -14.94 6.62 -4.94
C THR A 92 -16.11 7.56 -4.63
N ALA A 93 -16.58 7.57 -3.38
CA ALA A 93 -17.70 8.39 -2.92
C ALA A 93 -17.35 9.88 -2.64
N PHE A 94 -16.09 10.30 -2.76
CA PHE A 94 -15.64 11.67 -2.43
C PHE A 94 -15.46 12.60 -3.64
N ALA A 95 -15.77 12.14 -4.85
CA ALA A 95 -15.85 13.00 -6.03
C ALA A 95 -17.26 13.62 -6.12
N GLY A 96 -17.51 14.65 -5.33
CA GLY A 96 -18.77 15.41 -5.30
C GLY A 96 -18.52 16.82 -4.82
#